data_AF-A0A1I4C0H3-F1
#
_entry.id   AF-A0A1I4C0H3-F1
#
_cell.length_a   1.000
_cell.length_b   1.000
_cell.length_c   1.000
_cell.angle_alpha   90.00
_cell.angle_beta   90.00
_cell.angle_gamma   90.00
#
_symmetry.space_group_name_H-M   'P 1'
#
loop_
_entity.id
_entity.type
_entity.pdbx_description
1 polymer ?
#
loop_
_entity_poly.entity_id
_entity_poly.type
_entity_poly.pdbx_seq_one_letter_code
_entity_poly.pdbx_strand_id
1 'polypeptide(L)'
;MRTAQLPAWANAIAPGKIEIQADGFYPEWLELLGITEQDIDQYALECAFQCAKMDIQFAIAGTELMPPPGGALVIIANDGSKSSGKWAQKNYPEGKGVKAASKGGEARAYFKRIRQIPSI
;
A
#
# COMPACT_ATOMS: atom_id res chain seq x y z
N MET A 1 12.35 -8.72 -21.01
CA MET A 1 11.50 -8.53 -19.81
C MET A 1 11.31 -7.04 -19.57
N ARG A 2 10.18 -6.62 -18.98
CA ARG A 2 9.94 -5.22 -18.62
C ARG A 2 10.72 -4.88 -17.35
N THR A 3 11.31 -3.69 -17.28
CA THR A 3 11.91 -3.17 -16.05
C THR A 3 10.81 -2.73 -15.09
N ALA A 4 10.92 -3.14 -13.82
CA ALA A 4 9.98 -2.71 -12.80
C ALA A 4 10.12 -1.20 -12.53
N GLN A 5 8.98 -0.53 -12.38
CA GLN A 5 8.93 0.88 -12.00
C GLN A 5 8.34 0.99 -10.60
N LEU A 6 9.19 0.78 -9.60
CA LEU A 6 8.78 0.88 -8.21
C LEU A 6 8.60 2.34 -7.79
N PRO A 7 7.60 2.67 -6.95
CA PRO A 7 7.50 3.97 -6.30
C PRO A 7 8.75 4.30 -5.48
N ALA A 8 9.05 5.58 -5.29
CA ALA A 8 10.25 6.02 -4.57
C ALA A 8 10.33 5.52 -3.11
N TRP A 9 9.19 5.23 -2.50
CA TRP A 9 9.08 4.68 -1.14
C TRP A 9 9.23 3.15 -1.08
N ALA A 10 9.46 2.47 -2.20
CA ALA A 10 9.57 1.02 -2.28
C ALA A 10 10.98 0.58 -2.70
N ASN A 11 11.46 -0.50 -2.08
CA ASN A 11 12.76 -1.09 -2.39
C ASN A 11 12.62 -2.60 -2.61
N ALA A 12 13.15 -3.11 -3.72
CA ALA A 12 13.22 -4.53 -3.97
C ALA A 12 14.37 -5.16 -3.17
N ILE A 13 14.04 -6.12 -2.31
CA ILE A 13 15.07 -6.90 -1.59
C ILE A 13 15.46 -8.14 -2.40
N ALA A 14 14.45 -8.81 -2.97
CA ALA A 14 14.60 -9.99 -3.81
C ALA A 14 13.33 -10.17 -4.67
N PRO A 15 13.33 -11.03 -5.70
CA PRO A 15 12.11 -11.38 -6.42
C PRO A 15 11.00 -11.84 -5.45
N GLY A 16 9.81 -11.25 -5.57
CA GLY A 16 8.68 -11.50 -4.68
C GLY A 16 8.82 -10.91 -3.27
N LYS A 17 9.89 -10.17 -2.94
CA LYS A 17 10.10 -9.57 -1.61
C LYS A 17 10.41 -8.08 -1.74
N ILE A 18 9.43 -7.26 -1.36
CA ILE A 18 9.49 -5.80 -1.49
C ILE A 18 9.36 -5.17 -0.10
N GLU A 19 10.27 -4.26 0.24
CA GLU A 19 10.13 -3.38 1.40
C GLU A 19 9.46 -2.08 0.98
N ILE A 20 8.55 -1.57 1.81
CA ILE A 20 7.86 -0.29 1.59
C ILE A 20 8.02 0.59 2.84
N GLN A 21 8.27 1.88 2.63
CA GLN A 21 8.52 2.85 3.70
C GLN A 21 7.22 3.57 4.07
N ALA A 22 6.76 3.41 5.31
CA ALA A 22 5.50 3.97 5.82
C ALA A 22 5.44 5.50 5.69
N ASP A 23 6.54 6.18 6.03
CA ASP A 23 6.66 7.63 5.91
C ASP A 23 6.62 8.14 4.47
N GLY A 24 6.79 7.27 3.49
CA GLY A 24 6.63 7.60 2.08
C GLY A 24 5.22 7.30 1.58
N PHE A 25 4.74 6.06 1.75
CA PHE A 25 3.49 5.65 1.11
C PHE A 25 2.23 6.18 1.82
N TYR A 26 2.24 6.35 3.15
CA TYR A 26 1.04 6.83 3.85
C TYR A 26 0.70 8.27 3.47
N PRO A 27 1.63 9.24 3.51
CA PRO A 27 1.32 10.61 3.07
C PRO A 27 0.81 10.67 1.63
N GLU A 28 1.48 9.98 0.70
CA GLU A 28 1.06 9.95 -0.72
C GLU A 28 -0.37 9.40 -0.86
N TRP A 29 -0.65 8.24 -0.28
CA TRP A 29 -1.95 7.60 -0.46
C TRP A 29 -3.08 8.29 0.29
N LEU A 30 -2.83 8.85 1.48
CA LEU A 30 -3.84 9.61 2.21
C LEU A 30 -4.22 10.88 1.44
N GLU A 31 -3.24 11.59 0.85
CA GLU A 31 -3.50 12.74 -0.02
C GLU A 31 -4.32 12.35 -1.24
N LEU A 32 -3.95 11.26 -1.94
CA LEU A 32 -4.69 10.76 -3.11
C LEU A 32 -6.11 10.29 -2.78
N LEU A 33 -6.32 9.80 -1.55
CA LEU A 33 -7.65 9.44 -1.04
C LEU A 33 -8.47 10.66 -0.60
N GLY A 34 -7.86 11.86 -0.54
CA GLY A 34 -8.49 13.09 -0.07
C GLY A 34 -8.69 13.13 1.44
N ILE A 35 -7.83 12.43 2.20
CA ILE A 35 -7.92 12.31 3.65
C ILE A 35 -6.98 13.34 4.29
N THR A 36 -7.55 14.25 5.08
CA THR A 36 -6.76 15.24 5.82
C THR A 36 -6.20 14.65 7.11
N GLU A 37 -5.22 15.30 7.74
CA GLU A 37 -4.64 14.84 9.01
C GLU A 37 -5.68 14.65 10.12
N GLN A 38 -6.76 15.43 10.10
CA GLN A 38 -7.85 15.37 11.09
C GLN A 38 -8.78 14.18 10.89
N ASP A 39 -8.80 13.62 9.67
CA ASP A 39 -9.69 12.54 9.25
C ASP A 39 -8.98 11.17 9.23
N ILE A 40 -7.71 11.11 9.66
CA ILE A 40 -6.96 9.84 9.67
C ILE A 40 -7.54 8.92 10.75
N ASP A 41 -8.08 7.80 10.31
CA ASP A 41 -8.55 6.70 11.13
C ASP A 41 -7.89 5.37 10.68
N GLN A 42 -8.11 4.29 11.44
CA GLN A 42 -7.56 2.97 11.11
C GLN A 42 -8.06 2.46 9.76
N TYR A 43 -9.29 2.82 9.37
CA TYR A 43 -9.87 2.48 8.07
C TYR A 43 -9.10 3.15 6.93
N ALA A 44 -8.81 4.44 7.04
CA ALA A 44 -8.01 5.24 6.12
C ALA A 44 -6.61 4.65 5.93
N LEU A 45 -5.95 4.28 7.04
CA LEU A 45 -4.63 3.65 7.01
C LEU A 45 -4.68 2.29 6.32
N GLU A 46 -5.69 1.47 6.58
CA GLU A 46 -5.85 0.18 5.89
C GLU A 46 -6.11 0.36 4.39
N CYS A 47 -6.95 1.32 4.00
CA CYS A 47 -7.18 1.67 2.60
C CYS A 47 -5.89 2.11 1.90
N ALA A 48 -5.13 3.01 2.51
CA ALA A 48 -3.84 3.49 1.99
C ALA A 48 -2.85 2.33 1.83
N PHE A 49 -2.74 1.46 2.84
CA PHE A 49 -1.86 0.29 2.79
C PHE A 49 -2.24 -0.69 1.67
N GLN A 50 -3.52 -0.99 1.49
CA GLN A 50 -3.96 -1.87 0.40
C GLN A 50 -3.72 -1.23 -0.98
N CYS A 51 -3.89 0.09 -1.11
CA CYS A 51 -3.54 0.82 -2.34
C CYS A 51 -2.03 0.75 -2.65
N ALA A 52 -1.17 0.96 -1.64
CA ALA A 52 0.26 0.81 -1.78
C ALA A 52 0.66 -0.61 -2.22
N LYS A 53 0.05 -1.65 -1.64
CA LYS A 53 0.30 -3.03 -2.07
C LYS A 53 -0.08 -3.28 -3.53
N MET A 54 -1.18 -2.70 -4.01
CA MET A 54 -1.58 -2.82 -5.41
C MET A 54 -0.61 -2.08 -6.34
N ASP A 55 -0.11 -0.90 -5.95
CA ASP A 55 0.96 -0.21 -6.70
C ASP A 55 2.17 -1.12 -6.91
N ILE A 56 2.61 -1.83 -5.85
CA ILE A 56 3.70 -2.79 -5.95
C ILE A 56 3.35 -3.94 -6.90
N GLN A 57 2.16 -4.53 -6.76
CA GLN A 57 1.72 -5.63 -7.63
C GLN A 57 1.73 -5.24 -9.10
N PHE A 58 1.23 -4.04 -9.43
CA PHE A 58 1.24 -3.53 -10.79
C PHE A 58 2.65 -3.18 -11.29
N ALA A 59 3.48 -2.60 -10.43
CA ALA A 59 4.85 -2.21 -10.78
C ALA A 59 5.75 -3.40 -11.11
N ILE A 60 5.56 -4.53 -10.43
CA ILE A 60 6.38 -5.74 -10.64
C ILE A 60 5.78 -6.72 -11.64
N ALA A 61 4.52 -6.58 -12.02
CA ALA A 61 3.85 -7.49 -12.95
C ALA A 61 4.61 -7.63 -14.28
N GLY A 62 4.96 -8.87 -14.64
CA GLY A 62 5.70 -9.18 -15.87
C GLY A 62 7.19 -8.78 -15.85
N THR A 63 7.74 -8.53 -14.66
CA THR A 63 9.16 -8.19 -14.46
C THR A 63 9.89 -9.31 -13.71
N GLU A 64 11.21 -9.19 -13.62
CA GLU A 64 12.07 -10.12 -12.85
C GLU A 64 11.80 -10.09 -11.34
N LEU A 65 11.08 -9.06 -10.85
CA LEU A 65 10.70 -8.95 -9.44
C LEU A 65 9.44 -9.75 -9.09
N MET A 66 8.77 -10.36 -10.07
CA MET A 66 7.65 -11.27 -9.79
C MET A 66 8.09 -12.42 -8.88
N PRO A 67 7.24 -12.86 -7.94
CA PRO A 67 7.50 -14.10 -7.22
C PRO A 67 7.61 -15.26 -8.22
N PRO A 68 8.44 -16.29 -7.92
CA PRO A 68 8.52 -17.48 -8.75
C PRO A 68 7.14 -18.17 -8.81
N PRO A 69 6.87 -19.02 -9.82
CA PRO A 69 5.65 -19.80 -9.87
C PRO A 69 5.41 -20.57 -8.56
N GLY A 70 4.23 -20.39 -7.95
CA GLY A 70 3.90 -20.95 -6.62
C GLY A 70 4.45 -20.17 -5.42
N GLY A 71 5.24 -19.12 -5.65
CA GLY A 71 5.75 -18.22 -4.61
C GLY A 71 4.76 -17.13 -4.22
N ALA A 72 4.87 -16.65 -2.98
CA ALA A 72 4.07 -15.54 -2.47
C ALA A 72 4.79 -14.19 -2.69
N LEU A 73 4.01 -13.14 -2.94
CA LEU A 73 4.49 -11.76 -2.82
C LEU A 73 4.50 -11.35 -1.35
N VAL A 74 5.69 -11.08 -0.82
CA VAL A 74 5.91 -10.62 0.54
C VAL A 74 6.20 -9.13 0.51
N ILE A 75 5.30 -8.35 1.11
CA ILE A 75 5.45 -6.91 1.29
C ILE A 75 5.74 -6.63 2.75
N ILE A 76 6.88 -6.01 3.03
CA ILE A 76 7.33 -5.67 4.38
C ILE A 76 7.18 -4.17 4.53
N ALA A 77 6.21 -3.73 5.33
CA ALA A 77 6.10 -2.33 5.70
C ALA A 77 7.10 -2.00 6.81
N ASN A 78 8.01 -1.07 6.53
CA ASN A 78 8.93 -0.52 7.49
C ASN A 78 8.40 0.84 7.94
N ASP A 79 8.01 0.94 9.20
CA ASP A 79 7.83 2.23 9.86
C ASP A 79 9.21 2.63 10.38
N GLY A 80 9.93 3.42 9.60
CA GLY A 80 11.28 3.92 9.92
C GLY A 80 11.35 4.57 11.30
N SER A 81 10.20 4.96 11.84
CA SER A 81 10.00 5.37 13.21
C SER A 81 9.69 4.22 14.18
N LYS A 82 10.57 3.21 14.32
CA LYS A 82 10.41 2.23 15.43
C LYS A 82 10.30 2.90 16.81
N SER A 83 10.79 4.13 16.96
CA SER A 83 10.69 4.95 18.18
C SER A 83 9.44 5.82 18.28
N SER A 84 8.79 6.25 17.19
CA SER A 84 7.57 7.08 17.25
C SER A 84 6.29 6.30 16.92
N GLY A 85 6.39 5.19 16.18
CA GLY A 85 5.28 4.33 15.79
C GLY A 85 4.15 5.13 15.17
N LYS A 86 4.46 6.19 14.43
CA LYS A 86 3.49 7.18 13.95
C LYS A 86 2.34 6.52 13.23
N TRP A 87 2.61 5.50 12.42
CA TRP A 87 1.63 4.83 11.58
C TRP A 87 1.04 3.56 12.21
N ALA A 88 1.32 3.31 13.48
CA ALA A 88 0.70 2.21 14.20
C ALA A 88 -0.81 2.43 14.33
N GLN A 89 -1.61 1.51 13.79
CA GLN A 89 -3.08 1.62 13.76
C GLN A 89 -3.70 1.92 15.15
N LYS A 90 -3.12 1.38 16.22
CA LYS A 90 -3.57 1.63 17.62
C LYS A 90 -3.56 3.11 18.05
N ASN A 91 -2.86 3.98 17.33
CA ASN A 91 -2.80 5.41 17.62
C ASN A 91 -3.96 6.20 17.01
N TYR A 92 -4.82 5.56 16.20
CA TYR A 92 -5.90 6.18 15.45
C TYR A 92 -7.26 5.59 15.83
N PRO A 93 -8.36 6.36 15.72
CA PRO A 93 -9.72 5.84 15.93
C PRO A 93 -10.05 4.75 14.89
N GLU A 94 -10.97 3.83 15.19
CA GLU A 94 -11.32 2.72 14.27
C GLU A 94 -11.97 3.16 12.95
N GLY A 95 -12.64 4.33 12.93
CA GLY A 95 -13.30 4.86 11.75
C GLY A 95 -14.62 4.17 11.39
N LYS A 96 -14.91 4.05 10.07
CA LYS A 96 -16.07 3.30 9.52
C LYS A 96 -15.99 1.77 9.70
N GLY A 97 -15.03 1.29 10.49
CA GLY A 97 -14.81 -0.12 10.82
C GLY A 97 -13.73 -0.75 9.93
N VAL A 98 -12.60 -1.10 10.53
CA VAL A 98 -11.43 -1.73 9.88
C VAL A 98 -11.79 -2.99 9.08
N LYS A 99 -12.83 -3.72 9.50
CA LYS A 99 -13.33 -4.92 8.81
C LYS A 99 -13.86 -4.64 7.39
N ALA A 100 -14.33 -3.43 7.11
CA ALA A 100 -14.77 -3.05 5.77
C ALA A 100 -13.58 -2.83 4.83
N ALA A 101 -12.54 -2.13 5.30
CA ALA A 101 -11.30 -1.89 4.55
C ALA A 101 -10.50 -3.17 4.31
N SER A 102 -10.43 -4.07 5.30
CA SER A 102 -9.59 -5.28 5.25
C SER A 102 -10.01 -6.31 4.19
N LYS A 103 -11.25 -6.23 3.68
CA LYS A 103 -11.71 -7.03 2.53
C LYS A 103 -11.20 -6.50 1.18
N GLY A 104 -10.57 -5.33 1.16
CA GLY A 104 -9.89 -4.75 0.00
C GLY A 104 -10.80 -4.32 -1.15
N GLY A 105 -12.12 -4.49 -1.05
CA GLY A 105 -13.08 -4.10 -2.11
C GLY A 105 -13.09 -2.59 -2.36
N GLU A 106 -13.19 -1.80 -1.28
CA GLU A 106 -13.17 -0.33 -1.35
C GLU A 106 -11.80 0.20 -1.77
N ALA A 107 -10.72 -0.31 -1.19
CA ALA A 107 -9.36 0.03 -1.59
C ALA A 107 -9.11 -0.22 -3.07
N ARG A 108 -9.59 -1.35 -3.63
CA ARG A 108 -9.50 -1.63 -5.08
C ARG A 108 -10.26 -0.60 -5.91
N ALA A 109 -11.45 -0.20 -5.48
CA ALA A 109 -12.23 0.81 -6.17
C ALA A 109 -11.52 2.17 -6.16
N TYR A 110 -10.99 2.59 -5.01
CA TYR A 110 -10.17 3.80 -4.91
C TYR A 110 -8.94 3.74 -5.80
N PHE A 111 -8.18 2.64 -5.71
CA PHE A 111 -6.98 2.44 -6.50
C PHE A 111 -7.23 2.51 -7.99
N LYS A 112 -8.23 1.78 -8.49
CA LYS A 112 -8.62 1.81 -9.93
C LYS A 112 -9.00 3.22 -10.37
N ARG A 113 -9.77 3.94 -9.55
CA ARG A 113 -10.17 5.32 -9.84
C ARG A 113 -8.97 6.25 -9.91
N ILE A 114 -8.07 6.20 -8.92
CA ILE A 114 -6.92 7.09 -8.78
C ILE A 114 -5.87 6.81 -9.87
N ARG A 115 -5.52 5.54 -10.09
CA ARG A 115 -4.54 5.12 -11.11
C ARG A 115 -5.16 4.97 -12.50
N GLN A 116 -6.45 5.31 -12.67
CA GLN A 116 -7.20 5.26 -13.94
C GLN A 116 -7.14 3.88 -14.64
N ILE A 117 -7.18 2.80 -13.85
CA ILE A 117 -7.11 1.44 -14.37
C ILE A 117 -8.52 1.01 -14.82
N PRO A 118 -8.70 0.55 -16.07
CA PRO A 118 -9.99 0.09 -16.55
C PRO A 118 -10.58 -1.01 -15.66
N SER A 119 -11.88 -0.94 -15.40
CA SER A 119 -12.61 -2.07 -14.86
C SER A 119 -12.74 -3.11 -15.96
N ILE A 120 -11.97 -4.19 -15.83
CA ILE A 120 -12.14 -5.44 -16.60
C ILE A 120 -13.39 -6.16 -16.11
#